data_AF-A0A0M0TEI2-F1
#
_entry.id   AF-A0A0M0TEI2-F1
#
_cell.length_a   1.000
_cell.length_b   1.000
_cell.length_c   1.000
_cell.angle_alpha   90.00
_cell.angle_beta   90.00
_cell.angle_gamma   90.00
#
_symmetry.space_group_name_H-M   'P 1'
#
loop_
_entity.id
_entity.type
_entity.pdbx_description
1 polymer ?
#
loop_
_entity_poly.entity_id
_entity_poly.type
_entity_poly.pdbx_seq_one_letter_code
_entity_poly.pdbx_strand_id
1 'polypeptide(L)'
;VLPIRVELQALTTEDFERILTEPNASLTEQYKALMATEGMGIEFTTDGIRKIAEAAWKVYETTENIGARRLHTVLERMMEDISFDASESQGQSVEINADYVKEHLDELVADEDLSRFIL
;
A
#
# COMPACT_ATOMS: atom_id res chain seq x y z
N VAL A 1 7.88 -39.94 2.54
CA VAL A 1 8.58 -38.98 3.42
C VAL A 1 8.97 -37.78 2.58
N LEU A 2 8.67 -36.56 3.00
CA LEU A 2 9.14 -35.34 2.32
C LEU A 2 10.56 -35.03 2.82
N PRO A 3 11.60 -35.19 1.98
CA PRO A 3 13.00 -35.15 2.42
C PRO A 3 13.53 -33.72 2.61
N ILE A 4 12.90 -32.73 2.01
CA ILE A 4 13.25 -31.31 2.14
C ILE A 4 12.19 -30.65 3.01
N ARG A 5 12.64 -29.91 4.02
CA ARG A 5 11.81 -29.09 4.90
C ARG A 5 12.45 -27.72 5.00
N VAL A 6 11.63 -26.68 4.95
CA VAL A 6 12.03 -25.30 5.14
C VAL A 6 10.93 -24.60 5.92
N GLU A 7 11.32 -23.65 6.76
CA GLU A 7 10.41 -22.78 7.50
C GLU A 7 10.62 -21.36 7.00
N LEU A 8 9.53 -20.66 6.70
CA LEU A 8 9.57 -19.26 6.30
C LEU A 8 9.31 -18.40 7.53
N GLN A 9 10.06 -17.32 7.63
CA GLN A 9 9.86 -16.32 8.69
C GLN A 9 8.65 -15.44 8.35
N ALA A 10 8.00 -14.93 9.40
CA ALA A 10 7.00 -13.89 9.23
C ALA A 10 7.67 -12.62 8.70
N LEU A 11 6.94 -11.89 7.86
CA LEU A 11 7.39 -10.60 7.33
C LEU A 11 7.35 -9.55 8.43
N THR A 12 8.20 -8.54 8.31
CA THR A 12 8.27 -7.35 9.16
C THR A 12 7.76 -6.11 8.43
N THR A 13 7.60 -4.99 9.15
CA THR A 13 7.27 -3.70 8.52
C THR A 13 8.36 -3.29 7.52
N GLU A 14 9.63 -3.53 7.82
CA GLU A 14 10.74 -3.28 6.91
C GLU A 14 10.65 -4.16 5.65
N ASP A 15 10.24 -5.42 5.78
CA ASP A 15 10.01 -6.27 4.61
C ASP A 15 8.87 -5.74 3.72
N PHE A 16 7.84 -5.11 4.30
CA PHE A 16 6.79 -4.46 3.53
C PHE A 16 7.30 -3.23 2.77
N GLU A 17 8.13 -2.38 3.37
CA GLU A 17 8.79 -1.27 2.65
C GLU A 17 9.56 -1.79 1.42
N ARG A 18 10.28 -2.90 1.60
CA ARG A 18 11.03 -3.55 0.51
C ARG A 18 10.11 -4.14 -0.55
N ILE A 19 9.05 -4.85 -0.17
CA ILE A 19 8.06 -5.40 -1.11
C ILE A 19 7.42 -4.29 -1.96
N LEU A 20 7.20 -3.12 -1.39
CA LEU A 20 6.62 -1.98 -2.09
C LEU A 20 7.57 -1.34 -3.11
N THR A 21 8.89 -1.59 -3.04
CA THR A 21 9.90 -0.80 -3.79
C THR A 21 10.93 -1.63 -4.57
N GLU A 22 11.39 -2.75 -4.04
CA GLU A 22 12.51 -3.52 -4.60
C GLU A 22 12.12 -4.54 -5.68
N PRO A 23 11.00 -5.29 -5.55
CA PRO A 23 10.59 -6.23 -6.59
C PRO A 23 10.30 -5.51 -7.91
N ASN A 24 10.69 -6.12 -9.04
CA ASN A 24 10.24 -5.66 -10.34
C ASN A 24 8.71 -5.74 -10.43
N ALA A 25 8.08 -4.70 -10.99
CA ALA A 25 6.64 -4.53 -10.97
C ALA A 25 6.07 -4.56 -9.55
N SER A 26 6.72 -3.85 -8.61
CA SER A 26 6.16 -3.63 -7.27
C SER A 26 4.82 -2.89 -7.36
N LEU A 27 4.05 -2.89 -6.28
CA LEU A 27 2.74 -2.22 -6.28
C LEU A 27 2.87 -0.72 -6.57
N THR A 28 3.88 -0.05 -6.02
CA THR A 28 4.12 1.38 -6.28
C THR A 28 4.49 1.64 -7.74
N GLU A 29 5.30 0.76 -8.35
CA GLU A 29 5.65 0.84 -9.78
C GLU A 29 4.42 0.64 -10.66
N GLN A 30 3.58 -0.35 -10.33
CA GLN A 30 2.33 -0.62 -11.04
C GLN A 30 1.37 0.59 -10.98
N TYR A 31 1.16 1.19 -9.81
CA TYR A 31 0.30 2.38 -9.67
C TYR A 31 0.87 3.59 -10.39
N LYS A 32 2.20 3.81 -10.32
CA LYS A 32 2.85 4.88 -11.09
C LYS A 32 2.64 4.70 -12.59
N ALA A 33 2.76 3.47 -13.10
CA ALA A 33 2.54 3.17 -14.51
C ALA A 33 1.06 3.30 -14.93
N LEU A 34 0.12 2.84 -14.10
CA LEU A 34 -1.31 2.97 -14.36
C LEU A 34 -1.75 4.44 -14.41
N MET A 35 -1.30 5.26 -13.48
CA MET A 35 -1.69 6.67 -13.44
C MET A 35 -1.05 7.47 -14.57
N ALA A 36 0.15 7.06 -15.02
CA ALA A 36 0.78 7.62 -16.21
C ALA A 36 -0.04 7.38 -17.49
N THR A 37 -0.87 6.33 -17.59
CA THR A 37 -1.75 6.14 -18.76
C THR A 37 -2.86 7.18 -18.83
N GLU A 38 -3.27 7.70 -17.68
CA GLU A 38 -4.23 8.82 -17.56
C GLU A 38 -3.53 10.18 -17.66
N GLY A 39 -2.21 10.23 -17.89
CA GLY A 39 -1.44 11.46 -17.98
C GLY A 39 -1.15 12.11 -16.63
N MET A 40 -1.27 11.36 -15.52
CA MET A 40 -0.95 11.82 -14.18
C MET A 40 0.40 11.25 -13.69
N GLY A 41 1.23 12.11 -13.12
CA GLY A 41 2.47 11.69 -12.44
C GLY A 41 2.21 11.34 -10.98
N ILE A 42 2.81 10.27 -10.48
CA ILE A 42 2.78 9.93 -9.06
C ILE A 42 4.20 9.65 -8.58
N GLU A 43 4.55 10.21 -7.44
CA GLU A 43 5.82 9.94 -6.76
C GLU A 43 5.56 9.53 -5.31
N PHE A 44 6.11 8.40 -4.90
CA PHE A 44 6.04 7.95 -3.51
C PHE A 44 7.31 8.37 -2.78
N THR A 45 7.17 9.14 -1.71
CA THR A 45 8.32 9.52 -0.90
C THR A 45 8.70 8.37 0.03
N THR A 46 9.94 8.36 0.52
CA THR A 46 10.41 7.32 1.44
C THR A 46 9.58 7.25 2.73
N ASP A 47 9.16 8.40 3.26
CA ASP A 47 8.28 8.48 4.43
C ASP A 47 6.84 8.04 4.11
N GLY A 48 6.32 8.32 2.91
CA GLY A 48 5.04 7.79 2.45
C GLY A 48 5.03 6.26 2.38
N ILE A 49 6.08 5.66 1.79
CA ILE A 49 6.21 4.20 1.71
C ILE A 49 6.28 3.56 3.09
N ARG A 50 7.08 4.13 4.01
CA ARG A 50 7.11 3.69 5.40
C ARG A 50 5.74 3.75 6.04
N LYS A 51 5.00 4.84 5.83
CA LYS A 51 3.67 5.02 6.42
C LYS A 51 2.66 4.00 5.89
N ILE A 52 2.73 3.65 4.60
CA ILE A 52 1.90 2.60 3.99
C ILE A 52 2.23 1.23 4.62
N ALA A 53 3.52 0.93 4.79
CA ALA A 53 3.96 -0.31 5.42
C ALA A 53 3.50 -0.41 6.89
N GLU A 54 3.61 0.67 7.66
CA GLU A 54 3.09 0.77 9.03
C GLU A 54 1.57 0.57 9.10
N ALA A 55 0.82 1.22 8.20
CA ALA A 55 -0.64 1.08 8.14
C ALA A 55 -1.05 -0.37 7.87
N ALA A 56 -0.43 -1.01 6.87
CA ALA A 56 -0.67 -2.41 6.56
C ALA A 56 -0.28 -3.34 7.71
N TRP A 57 0.82 -3.05 8.43
CA TRP A 57 1.23 -3.81 9.61
C TRP A 57 0.24 -3.66 10.77
N LYS A 58 -0.26 -2.45 11.01
CA LYS A 58 -1.22 -2.20 12.08
C LYS A 58 -2.54 -2.94 11.84
N VAL A 59 -3.04 -2.94 10.61
CA VAL A 59 -4.22 -3.77 10.23
C VAL A 59 -3.89 -5.26 10.34
N TYR A 60 -2.67 -5.66 9.99
CA TYR A 60 -2.19 -7.03 10.17
C TYR A 60 -2.21 -7.49 11.65
N GLU A 61 -1.93 -6.62 12.63
CA GLU A 61 -2.02 -6.95 14.06
C GLU A 61 -3.46 -7.01 14.58
N THR A 62 -4.37 -6.19 14.05
CA THR A 62 -5.76 -6.09 14.55
C THR A 62 -6.74 -7.05 13.87
N THR A 63 -6.35 -7.66 12.73
CA THR A 63 -7.24 -8.50 11.91
C THR A 63 -6.63 -9.87 11.54
N GLU A 64 -7.26 -10.62 10.64
CA GLU A 64 -6.73 -11.90 10.15
C GLU A 64 -5.40 -11.74 9.41
N ASN A 65 -4.46 -12.62 9.73
CA ASN A 65 -3.11 -12.61 9.17
C ASN A 65 -3.11 -13.19 7.74
N ILE A 66 -3.16 -12.29 6.74
CA ILE A 66 -3.05 -12.64 5.32
C ILE A 66 -1.67 -12.33 4.71
N GLY A 67 -0.72 -11.88 5.52
CA GLY A 67 0.63 -11.50 5.11
C GLY A 67 0.67 -10.27 4.19
N ALA A 68 1.65 -10.25 3.27
CA ALA A 68 1.87 -9.13 2.33
C ALA A 68 0.67 -8.79 1.43
N ARG A 69 -0.34 -9.68 1.33
CA ARG A 69 -1.57 -9.41 0.56
C ARG A 69 -2.32 -8.17 1.06
N ARG A 70 -2.18 -7.81 2.34
CA ARG A 70 -2.78 -6.60 2.92
C ARG A 70 -2.31 -5.31 2.24
N LEU A 71 -1.10 -5.30 1.67
CA LEU A 71 -0.59 -4.12 0.95
C LEU A 71 -1.45 -3.75 -0.27
N HIS A 72 -2.13 -4.72 -0.88
CA HIS A 72 -3.02 -4.46 -2.01
C HIS A 72 -4.23 -3.63 -1.61
N THR A 73 -4.99 -4.08 -0.61
CA THR A 73 -6.23 -3.42 -0.18
C THR A 73 -5.95 -2.05 0.42
N VAL A 74 -4.85 -1.91 1.17
CA VAL A 74 -4.41 -0.62 1.71
C VAL A 74 -4.08 0.37 0.60
N LEU A 75 -3.30 -0.04 -0.41
CA LEU A 75 -2.98 0.83 -1.55
C LEU A 75 -4.20 1.15 -2.40
N GLU A 76 -5.05 0.17 -2.70
CA GLU A 76 -6.26 0.38 -3.49
C GLU A 76 -7.17 1.41 -2.83
N ARG A 77 -7.40 1.29 -1.53
CA ARG A 77 -8.21 2.23 -0.77
C ARG A 77 -7.60 3.63 -0.71
N MET A 78 -6.28 3.73 -0.54
CA MET A 78 -5.58 5.02 -0.51
C MET A 78 -5.60 5.73 -1.87
N MET A 79 -5.52 4.97 -2.97
CA MET A 79 -5.44 5.51 -4.33
C MET A 79 -6.81 5.71 -4.98
N GLU A 80 -7.91 5.34 -4.32
CA GLU A 80 -9.27 5.35 -4.88
C GLU A 80 -9.67 6.74 -5.39
N ASP A 81 -9.50 7.77 -4.54
CA ASP A 81 -9.90 9.14 -4.87
C ASP A 81 -9.05 9.69 -6.03
N ILE A 82 -7.72 9.50 -5.99
CA ILE A 82 -6.82 9.92 -7.08
C ILE A 82 -7.19 9.20 -8.38
N SER A 83 -7.45 7.89 -8.31
CA SER A 83 -7.79 7.11 -9.49
C SER A 83 -9.12 7.52 -10.11
N PHE A 84 -10.07 7.99 -9.31
CA PHE A 84 -11.34 8.52 -9.78
C PHE A 84 -11.16 9.86 -10.50
N ASP A 85 -10.38 10.77 -9.90
CA ASP A 85 -10.13 12.12 -10.43
C ASP A 85 -9.03 12.16 -11.52
N ALA A 86 -8.36 11.04 -11.78
CA ALA A 86 -7.20 10.96 -12.68
C ALA A 86 -7.50 11.49 -14.09
N SER A 87 -8.69 11.18 -14.63
CA SER A 87 -9.10 11.60 -15.96
C SER A 87 -9.31 13.12 -16.10
N GLU A 88 -9.67 13.80 -15.01
CA GLU A 88 -9.87 15.25 -14.97
C GLU A 88 -8.58 16.01 -14.61
N SER A 89 -7.59 15.29 -14.08
CA SER A 89 -6.35 15.83 -13.52
C SER A 89 -5.13 15.60 -14.43
N GLN A 90 -5.35 15.50 -15.74
CA GLN A 90 -4.29 15.34 -16.74
C GLN A 90 -3.19 16.40 -16.61
N GLY A 91 -1.94 15.95 -16.55
CA GLY A 91 -0.75 16.80 -16.44
C GLY A 91 -0.40 17.23 -15.02
N GLN A 92 -1.16 16.78 -14.00
CA GLN A 92 -0.80 16.99 -12.61
C GLN A 92 0.17 15.92 -12.12
N SER A 93 0.93 16.26 -11.08
CA SER A 93 1.79 15.33 -10.36
C SER A 93 1.38 15.32 -8.89
N VAL A 94 1.16 14.13 -8.34
CA VAL A 94 0.83 13.95 -6.93
C VAL A 94 2.01 13.33 -6.20
N GLU A 95 2.38 13.91 -5.07
CA GLU A 95 3.40 13.37 -4.18
C GLU A 95 2.70 12.65 -3.02
N ILE A 96 2.91 11.34 -2.92
CA ILE A 96 2.38 10.48 -1.86
C ILE A 96 3.41 10.46 -0.72
N ASN A 97 3.24 11.39 0.22
CA ASN A 97 4.06 11.51 1.42
C ASN A 97 3.34 10.99 2.68
N ALA A 98 4.00 10.99 3.83
CA ALA A 98 3.41 10.46 5.07
C ALA A 98 2.09 11.18 5.46
N ASP A 99 1.97 12.48 5.22
CA ASP A 99 0.74 13.23 5.53
C ASP A 99 -0.42 12.81 4.62
N TYR A 100 -0.16 12.62 3.33
CA TYR A 100 -1.15 12.10 2.38
C TYR A 100 -1.66 10.73 2.83
N VAL A 101 -0.74 9.81 3.16
CA VAL A 101 -1.09 8.46 3.62
C VAL A 101 -1.93 8.53 4.91
N LYS A 102 -1.56 9.43 5.82
CA LYS A 102 -2.25 9.65 7.08
C LYS A 102 -3.70 10.09 6.86
N GLU A 103 -3.91 11.09 6.00
CA GLU A 103 -5.23 11.64 5.71
C GLU A 103 -6.20 10.57 5.16
N HIS A 104 -5.69 9.65 4.34
CA HIS A 104 -6.52 8.67 3.64
C HIS A 104 -6.69 7.35 4.41
N LEU A 105 -5.80 7.02 5.35
CA LEU A 105 -5.79 5.71 6.02
C LEU A 105 -5.94 5.74 7.55
N ASP A 106 -5.59 6.83 8.24
CA ASP A 106 -5.56 6.80 9.73
C ASP A 106 -6.93 6.51 10.35
N GLU A 107 -8.01 7.05 9.79
CA GLU A 107 -9.37 6.82 10.30
C GLU A 107 -9.79 5.35 10.11
N LEU A 108 -9.51 4.79 8.93
CA LEU A 108 -9.84 3.39 8.61
C LEU A 108 -9.06 2.40 9.47
N VAL A 109 -7.77 2.67 9.68
CA VAL A 109 -6.88 1.82 10.48
C VAL A 109 -7.15 1.95 11.99
N ALA A 110 -7.76 3.06 12.44
CA ALA A 110 -8.13 3.24 13.84
C ALA A 110 -9.41 2.48 14.23
N ASP A 111 -10.29 2.19 13.28
CA ASP A 111 -11.53 1.47 13.50
C ASP A 111 -11.40 0.00 13.09
N GLU A 112 -11.44 -0.90 14.07
CA GLU A 112 -11.29 -2.35 13.86
C GLU A 112 -12.44 -2.96 13.04
N ASP A 113 -13.66 -2.45 13.20
CA ASP A 113 -14.81 -2.94 12.45
C ASP A 113 -14.69 -2.51 10.98
N LEU A 114 -14.40 -1.23 10.71
CA LEU A 114 -14.15 -0.72 9.35
C LEU A 114 -12.97 -1.44 8.69
N SER A 115 -11.86 -1.61 9.41
CA SER A 115 -10.69 -2.35 8.94
C SER A 115 -11.05 -3.77 8.51
N ARG A 116 -11.96 -4.46 9.22
CA ARG A 116 -12.36 -5.83 8.89
C ARG A 116 -13.22 -5.93 7.62
N PHE A 117 -14.01 -4.91 7.31
CA PHE A 117 -14.91 -4.92 6.17
C PHE A 117 -14.30 -4.30 4.91
N ILE A 118 -13.38 -3.34 5.07
CA ILE A 118 -12.83 -2.52 3.98
C ILE A 118 -11.38 -2.91 3.63
N LEU A 119 -10.57 -3.33 4.63
CA LEU A 119 -9.12 -3.52 4.48
C LEU A 119 -8.65 -4.97 4.54
#